data_AF-A0A2P2FKW1-F1
#
_entry.id   AF-A0A2P2FKW1-F1
#
_cell.length_a   1.000
_cell.length_b   1.000
_cell.length_c   1.000
_cell.angle_alpha   90.00
_cell.angle_beta   90.00
_cell.angle_gamma   90.00
#
_symmetry.space_group_name_H-M   'P 1'
#
loop_
_entity.id
_entity.type
_entity.pdbx_description
1 polymer ?
#
loop_
_entity_poly.entity_id
_entity_poly.type
_entity_poly.pdbx_seq_one_letter_code
_entity_poly.pdbx_strand_id
1 'polypeptide(L)'
;MSPLVLGHLLLLPSKHYLSFAQVLSLHELEVTGLVGDVIPLYRDTFGEPLILEHGSSAGQESHACITHAHLHFLPVDGDTVDDLLIGDGLVHRDLDSLGELALSPWPSSAYFLRVYRERFVCTCRQVSRKDSICARSPERCWR
;
A
#
# COMPACT_ATOMS: atom_id res chain seq x y z
N MET A 1 9.10 -4.87 11.56
CA MET A 1 10.39 -4.33 12.04
C MET A 1 10.36 -2.82 11.93
N SER A 2 10.77 -2.10 12.98
CA SER A 2 10.89 -0.64 13.03
C SER A 2 11.73 -0.28 14.28
N PRO A 3 12.51 0.81 14.26
CA PRO A 3 12.74 1.74 13.15
C PRO A 3 13.84 1.26 12.18
N LEU A 4 13.72 1.67 10.90
CA LEU A 4 14.70 1.36 9.84
C LEU A 4 15.70 2.51 9.66
N VAL A 5 15.22 3.73 9.87
CA VAL A 5 15.96 4.99 9.79
C VAL A 5 15.36 5.98 10.79
N LEU A 6 16.11 7.03 11.14
CA LEU A 6 15.57 8.16 11.89
C LEU A 6 14.40 8.77 11.11
N GLY A 7 13.28 9.05 11.77
CA GLY A 7 12.06 9.54 11.12
C GLY A 7 11.16 8.44 10.54
N HIS A 8 11.48 7.16 10.71
CA HIS A 8 10.54 6.08 10.34
C HIS A 8 9.30 6.11 11.25
N LEU A 9 8.15 6.47 10.68
CA LEU A 9 6.85 6.51 11.35
C LEU A 9 5.89 5.46 10.78
N LEU A 10 5.02 4.91 11.63
CA LEU A 10 3.97 3.98 11.24
C LEU A 10 2.61 4.61 11.53
N LEU A 11 1.74 4.63 10.52
CA LEU A 11 0.31 4.89 10.69
C LEU A 11 -0.44 3.57 10.59
N LEU A 12 -1.26 3.24 11.59
CA LEU A 12 -2.04 2.00 11.63
C LEU A 12 -3.44 2.25 12.21
N PRO A 13 -4.46 1.51 11.74
CA PRO A 13 -5.79 1.56 12.34
C PRO A 13 -5.81 0.85 13.69
N SER A 14 -6.67 1.31 14.61
CA SER A 14 -6.89 0.65 15.90
C SER A 14 -7.61 -0.70 15.77
N LYS A 15 -8.41 -0.88 14.73
CA LYS A 15 -9.10 -2.15 14.40
C LYS A 15 -8.28 -2.96 13.41
N HIS A 16 -8.43 -4.27 13.44
CA HIS A 16 -7.72 -5.16 12.52
C HIS A 16 -8.27 -5.08 11.09
N TYR A 17 -7.40 -4.71 10.16
CA TYR A 17 -7.62 -4.70 8.72
C TYR A 17 -6.39 -5.30 8.04
N LEU A 18 -6.56 -5.97 6.89
CA LEU A 18 -5.42 -6.60 6.20
C LEU A 18 -4.57 -5.60 5.40
N SER A 19 -5.14 -4.47 5.01
CA SER A 19 -4.49 -3.44 4.20
C SER A 19 -5.22 -2.10 4.31
N PHE A 20 -4.55 -0.99 3.99
CA PHE A 20 -5.14 0.33 3.95
C PHE A 20 -6.20 0.45 2.87
N ALA A 21 -6.19 -0.36 1.81
CA ALA A 21 -7.32 -0.47 0.89
C ALA A 21 -8.64 -0.82 1.61
N GLN A 22 -8.59 -1.76 2.58
CA GLN A 22 -9.76 -2.09 3.40
C GLN A 22 -10.14 -0.94 4.34
N VAL A 23 -9.14 -0.30 4.96
CA VAL A 23 -9.38 0.87 5.84
C VAL A 23 -10.05 1.98 5.06
N LEU A 24 -9.52 2.34 3.89
CA LEU A 24 -10.01 3.39 3.01
C LEU A 24 -11.41 3.11 2.50
N SER A 25 -11.75 1.85 2.20
CA SER A 25 -13.12 1.50 1.81
C SER A 25 -14.21 1.78 2.86
N LEU A 26 -13.82 1.99 4.12
CA LEU A 26 -14.74 2.27 5.22
C LEU A 26 -14.55 3.65 5.84
N HIS A 27 -13.32 4.16 5.83
CA HIS A 27 -12.89 5.34 6.60
C HIS A 27 -12.06 6.32 5.76
N GLU A 28 -12.36 6.43 4.46
CA GLU A 28 -11.61 7.27 3.51
C GLU A 28 -11.35 8.69 4.03
N LEU A 29 -12.40 9.38 4.48
CA LEU A 29 -12.31 10.77 4.94
C LEU A 29 -11.41 10.92 6.17
N GLU A 30 -11.45 9.95 7.10
CA GLU A 30 -10.63 9.97 8.30
C GLU A 30 -9.15 9.76 7.95
N VAL A 31 -8.86 8.76 7.10
CA VAL A 31 -7.48 8.46 6.68
C VAL A 31 -6.90 9.62 5.87
N THR A 32 -7.62 10.12 4.88
CA THR A 32 -7.15 11.23 4.04
C THR A 32 -6.96 12.52 4.83
N GLY A 33 -7.86 12.84 5.76
CA GLY A 33 -7.72 13.97 6.68
C GLY A 33 -6.47 13.83 7.56
N LEU A 34 -6.31 12.68 8.22
CA LEU A 34 -5.16 12.42 9.10
C LEU A 34 -3.82 12.45 8.36
N VAL A 35 -3.75 11.84 7.17
CA VAL A 35 -2.55 11.89 6.32
C VAL A 35 -2.27 13.33 5.88
N GLY A 36 -3.30 14.09 5.53
CA GLY A 36 -3.21 15.51 5.20
C GLY A 36 -2.66 16.38 6.34
N ASP A 37 -3.01 16.06 7.59
CA ASP A 37 -2.51 16.76 8.78
C ASP A 37 -1.07 16.35 9.14
N VAL A 38 -0.72 15.07 8.97
CA VAL A 38 0.59 14.52 9.34
C VAL A 38 1.69 14.89 8.34
N ILE A 39 1.41 14.90 7.04
CA ILE A 39 2.41 15.13 5.99
C ILE A 39 3.14 16.49 6.18
N PRO A 40 2.47 17.63 6.40
CA PRO A 40 3.14 18.91 6.60
C PRO A 40 4.09 18.90 7.81
N LEU A 41 3.67 18.30 8.93
CA LEU A 41 4.48 18.18 10.15
C LEU A 41 5.70 17.30 9.92
N TYR A 42 5.51 16.19 9.21
CA TYR A 42 6.59 15.29 8.83
C TYR A 42 7.62 16.00 7.95
N ARG A 43 7.14 16.72 6.92
CA ARG A 43 7.98 17.48 5.98
C ARG A 43 8.85 18.52 6.66
N ASP A 44 8.30 19.25 7.62
CA ASP A 44 9.04 20.25 8.39
C ASP A 44 10.17 19.64 9.22
N THR A 45 9.98 18.40 9.72
CA THR A 45 10.93 17.75 10.63
C THR A 45 11.96 16.86 9.91
N PHE A 46 11.52 16.08 8.92
CA PHE A 46 12.30 15.01 8.30
C PHE A 46 12.41 15.13 6.77
N GLY A 47 11.75 16.10 6.15
CA GLY A 47 11.69 16.25 4.70
C GLY A 47 10.58 15.42 4.03
N GLU A 48 10.61 15.33 2.70
CA GLU A 48 9.56 14.66 1.92
C GLU A 48 9.41 13.18 2.30
N PRO A 49 8.23 12.73 2.75
CA PRO A 49 8.02 11.33 3.09
C PRO A 49 7.85 10.47 1.84
N LEU A 50 8.53 9.34 1.82
CA LEU A 50 8.12 8.16 1.05
C LEU A 50 7.11 7.38 1.90
N ILE A 51 5.90 7.21 1.40
CA ILE A 51 4.85 6.40 2.05
C ILE A 51 4.77 5.05 1.36
N LEU A 52 4.88 3.96 2.12
CA LEU A 52 4.84 2.59 1.59
C LEU A 52 3.82 1.73 2.33
N GLU A 53 3.20 0.80 1.61
CA GLU A 53 2.48 -0.31 2.21
C GLU A 53 2.62 -1.57 1.35
N HIS A 54 2.78 -2.71 2.02
CA HIS A 54 2.50 -4.02 1.42
C HIS A 54 1.10 -4.48 1.84
N GLY A 55 0.13 -4.36 0.93
CA GLY A 55 -1.23 -4.85 1.19
C GLY A 55 -1.23 -6.37 1.30
N SER A 56 -1.77 -6.90 2.40
CA SER A 56 -1.97 -8.34 2.56
C SER A 56 -3.37 -8.76 2.11
N SER A 57 -3.50 -9.95 1.52
CA SER A 57 -4.80 -10.55 1.17
C SER A 57 -4.97 -11.90 1.85
N ALA A 58 -6.21 -12.24 2.22
CA ALA A 58 -6.52 -13.54 2.80
C ALA A 58 -6.10 -14.69 1.85
N GLY A 59 -5.31 -15.65 2.34
CA GLY A 59 -4.89 -16.83 1.58
C GLY A 59 -3.52 -16.74 0.88
N GLN A 60 -2.75 -15.66 1.07
CA GLN A 60 -1.34 -15.61 0.63
C GLN A 60 -0.43 -16.01 1.81
N GLU A 61 0.21 -17.18 1.75
CA GLU A 61 1.24 -17.63 2.73
C GLU A 61 2.59 -16.90 2.56
N SER A 62 2.64 -15.82 1.77
CA SER A 62 3.88 -15.14 1.42
C SER A 62 4.19 -13.98 2.38
N HIS A 63 4.99 -14.30 3.40
CA HIS A 63 6.04 -13.48 4.04
C HIS A 63 5.75 -12.07 4.60
N ALA A 64 4.55 -11.50 4.44
CA ALA A 64 4.18 -10.28 5.17
C ALA A 64 3.80 -10.67 6.61
N CYS A 65 4.79 -10.72 7.50
CA CYS A 65 4.62 -11.11 8.91
C CYS A 65 3.71 -10.18 9.75
N ILE A 66 2.97 -9.27 9.13
CA ILE A 66 2.04 -8.37 9.79
C ILE A 66 0.76 -8.38 8.94
N THR A 67 -0.23 -9.15 9.37
CA THR A 67 -1.58 -9.19 8.77
C THR A 67 -2.42 -7.97 9.13
N HIS A 68 -1.80 -6.89 9.61
CA HIS A 68 -2.45 -5.67 10.08
C HIS A 68 -2.00 -4.50 9.22
N ALA A 69 -2.95 -3.71 8.71
CA ALA A 69 -2.71 -2.57 7.84
C ALA A 69 -1.76 -1.56 8.51
N HIS A 70 -0.73 -1.12 7.79
CA HIS A 70 0.18 -0.09 8.26
C HIS A 70 0.79 0.65 7.07
N LEU A 71 0.79 1.99 7.12
CA LEU A 71 1.58 2.82 6.22
C LEU A 71 2.91 3.13 6.88
N HIS A 72 3.99 2.85 6.17
CA HIS A 72 5.32 3.31 6.51
C HIS A 72 5.54 4.72 5.99
N PHE A 73 6.08 5.61 6.81
CA PHE A 73 6.59 6.92 6.41
C PHE A 73 8.10 6.90 6.60
N LEU A 74 8.84 7.13 5.52
CA LEU A 74 10.30 7.06 5.50
C LEU A 74 10.88 8.35 4.90
N PRO A 75 11.93 8.95 5.50
CA PRO A 75 12.60 10.11 4.94
C PRO A 75 13.70 9.64 3.99
N VAL A 76 13.29 8.98 2.92
CA VAL A 76 14.16 8.44 1.88
C VAL A 76 13.67 8.91 0.52
N ASP A 77 14.59 8.98 -0.44
CA ASP A 77 14.23 9.37 -1.80
C ASP A 77 13.45 8.25 -2.49
N GLY A 78 12.18 8.51 -2.78
CA GLY A 78 11.30 7.56 -3.47
C GLY A 78 11.81 7.21 -4.86
N ASP A 79 12.42 8.15 -5.58
CA ASP A 79 12.87 7.92 -6.96
C ASP A 79 13.93 6.80 -7.02
N THR A 80 14.79 6.69 -6.00
CA THR A 80 15.76 5.59 -5.86
C THR A 80 15.08 4.24 -5.58
N VAL A 81 13.92 4.23 -4.92
CA VAL A 81 13.16 3.02 -4.64
C VAL A 81 12.43 2.52 -5.89
N ASP A 82 11.97 3.41 -6.76
CA ASP A 82 11.34 3.04 -8.04
C ASP A 82 12.31 2.27 -8.94
N ASP A 83 13.56 2.73 -9.03
CA ASP A 83 14.59 2.06 -9.82
C ASP A 83 14.81 0.60 -9.39
N LEU A 84 14.68 0.31 -8.09
CA LEU A 84 14.77 -1.05 -7.54
C LEU A 84 13.54 -1.89 -7.90
N LEU A 85 12.33 -1.31 -7.80
CA LEU A 85 11.06 -2.02 -8.04
C LEU A 85 10.79 -2.29 -9.53
N ILE A 86 11.18 -1.37 -10.41
CA ILE A 86 11.07 -1.53 -11.87
C ILE A 86 11.98 -2.68 -12.35
N GLY A 87 13.14 -2.87 -11.69
CA GLY A 87 14.06 -3.97 -11.97
C GLY A 87 13.45 -5.37 -11.82
N ASP A 88 12.42 -5.53 -10.98
CA ASP A 88 11.78 -6.81 -10.67
C ASP A 88 10.66 -7.20 -11.67
N GLY A 89 10.41 -6.38 -12.70
CA GLY A 89 9.44 -6.69 -13.76
C GLY A 89 7.99 -6.65 -13.32
N LEU A 90 7.69 -5.92 -12.23
CA LEU A 90 6.32 -5.75 -11.74
C LEU A 90 5.56 -4.68 -12.53
N VAL A 91 4.24 -4.85 -12.64
CA VAL A 91 3.38 -3.89 -13.34
C VAL A 91 2.97 -2.77 -12.40
N HIS A 92 3.32 -1.55 -12.81
CA HIS A 92 3.00 -0.33 -12.10
C HIS A 92 1.69 0.24 -12.63
N ARG A 93 0.86 0.76 -11.72
CA ARG A 93 -0.36 1.48 -12.04
C ARG A 93 -0.39 2.77 -11.22
N ASP A 94 -0.43 3.88 -11.92
CA ASP A 94 -0.65 5.18 -11.30
C ASP A 94 -2.09 5.27 -10.77
N LEU A 95 -2.23 5.92 -9.62
CA LEU A 95 -3.49 6.32 -9.02
C LEU A 95 -3.53 7.85 -8.95
N ASP A 96 -4.71 8.44 -9.10
CA ASP A 96 -4.90 9.89 -8.97
C ASP A 96 -4.90 10.32 -7.49
N SER A 97 -5.25 9.40 -6.58
CA SER A 97 -5.28 9.67 -5.15
C SER A 97 -5.17 8.40 -4.30
N LEU A 98 -4.89 8.59 -3.00
CA LEU A 98 -4.92 7.49 -2.03
C LEU A 98 -6.31 6.81 -1.97
N GLY A 99 -7.39 7.56 -2.16
CA GLY A 99 -8.77 7.06 -2.11
C GLY A 99 -9.07 5.98 -3.15
N GLU A 100 -8.35 5.94 -4.28
CA GLU A 100 -8.53 4.90 -5.28
C GLU A 100 -8.25 3.48 -4.78
N LEU A 101 -7.46 3.33 -3.71
CA LEU A 101 -7.25 2.05 -3.04
C LEU A 101 -8.54 1.47 -2.44
N ALA A 102 -9.56 2.29 -2.19
CA ALA A 102 -10.87 1.79 -1.75
C ALA A 102 -11.59 0.96 -2.83
N LEU A 103 -11.20 1.13 -4.11
CA LEU A 103 -11.90 0.55 -5.25
C LEU A 103 -11.36 -0.84 -5.61
N SER A 104 -12.21 -1.67 -6.20
CA SER A 104 -11.79 -2.97 -6.75
C SER A 104 -10.67 -2.78 -7.80
N PRO A 105 -9.60 -3.61 -7.78
CA PRO A 105 -9.47 -4.86 -7.04
C PRO A 105 -8.68 -4.77 -5.72
N TRP A 106 -8.31 -3.59 -5.25
CA TRP A 106 -7.29 -3.42 -4.21
C TRP A 106 -7.66 -3.98 -2.83
N PRO A 107 -8.91 -3.83 -2.31
CA PRO A 107 -9.27 -4.37 -1.00
C PRO A 107 -9.17 -5.90 -0.87
N SER A 108 -9.13 -6.60 -2.00
CA SER A 108 -9.04 -8.06 -2.09
C SER A 108 -7.74 -8.58 -2.73
N SER A 109 -6.82 -7.69 -3.10
CA SER A 109 -5.59 -8.05 -3.80
C SER A 109 -4.34 -7.75 -2.97
N ALA A 110 -3.28 -8.52 -3.19
CA ALA A 110 -1.95 -8.14 -2.73
C ALA A 110 -1.39 -7.04 -3.64
N TYR A 111 -0.89 -5.97 -3.05
CA TYR A 111 -0.30 -4.84 -3.77
C TYR A 111 0.86 -4.25 -2.99
N PHE A 112 1.69 -3.49 -3.69
CA PHE A 112 2.64 -2.59 -3.08
C PHE A 112 2.24 -1.15 -3.42
N LEU A 113 1.89 -0.38 -2.40
CA LEU A 113 1.60 1.05 -2.52
C LEU A 113 2.89 1.83 -2.31
N ARG A 114 3.08 2.84 -3.15
CA ARG A 114 4.07 3.89 -3.00
C ARG A 114 3.41 5.25 -3.16
N VAL A 115 3.70 6.17 -2.26
CA VAL A 115 3.38 7.60 -2.42
C VAL A 115 4.63 8.44 -2.18
N TYR A 116 5.00 9.27 -3.14
CA TYR A 116 6.13 10.21 -3.01
C TYR A 116 5.89 11.43 -3.88
N ARG A 117 6.03 12.64 -3.31
CA ARG A 117 5.77 13.91 -4.03
C ARG A 117 4.43 13.92 -4.78
N GLU A 118 3.37 13.49 -4.08
CA GLU A 118 1.99 13.44 -4.63
C GLU A 118 1.80 12.45 -5.80
N ARG A 119 2.77 11.58 -6.08
CA ARG A 119 2.62 10.48 -7.03
C ARG A 119 2.21 9.22 -6.29
N PHE A 120 1.04 8.69 -6.61
CA PHE A 120 0.50 7.47 -6.04
C PHE A 120 0.68 6.33 -7.05
N VAL A 121 1.43 5.31 -6.67
CA VAL A 121 1.72 4.17 -7.55
C VAL A 121 1.39 2.90 -6.80
N CYS A 122 0.58 2.06 -7.43
CA CYS A 122 0.34 0.70 -6.98
C CYS A 122 0.98 -0.29 -7.93
N THR A 123 1.71 -1.22 -7.33
CA THR A 123 2.36 -2.31 -8.05
C THR A 123 1.70 -3.61 -7.66
N CYS A 124 1.26 -4.38 -8.66
CA CYS A 124 0.68 -5.69 -8.45
C CYS A 124 1.32 -6.73 -9.37
N ARG A 125 1.37 -7.98 -8.90
CA ARG A 125 1.84 -9.07 -9.75
C ARG A 125 0.76 -9.37 -10.78
N GLN A 126 1.10 -9.26 -12.06
CA GLN A 126 0.19 -9.64 -13.14
C GLN A 126 -0.18 -11.13 -13.00
N VAL A 127 -1.45 -11.41 -12.71
CA VAL A 127 -2.00 -12.75 -12.91
C VAL A 127 -2.28 -12.88 -14.41
N SER A 128 -1.61 -13.84 -15.07
CA SER A 128 -1.71 -14.10 -16.51
C SER A 128 -3.18 -14.16 -16.97
N ARG A 129 -3.47 -13.59 -18.15
CA ARG A 129 -4.81 -13.53 -18.79
C ARG A 129 -5.55 -14.87 -18.97
N LYS A 130 -4.93 -16.01 -18.64
CA LYS A 130 -5.63 -17.31 -18.59
C LYS A 130 -6.37 -17.55 -17.26
N ASP A 131 -6.04 -16.81 -16.21
CA ASP A 131 -6.65 -16.94 -14.89
C ASP A 131 -7.37 -15.65 -14.49
N SER A 132 -8.32 -15.22 -15.33
CA SER A 132 -9.27 -14.15 -14.99
C SER A 132 -10.21 -14.62 -13.87
N ILE A 133 -9.71 -14.60 -12.63
CA ILE A 133 -10.43 -14.98 -11.40
C ILE A 133 -10.60 -13.78 -10.45
N CYS A 134 -10.18 -12.56 -10.82
CA CYS A 134 -10.61 -11.37 -10.05
C CYS A 134 -12.11 -11.03 -10.18
N ALA A 135 -12.90 -11.84 -10.88
CA ALA A 135 -14.35 -11.62 -11.04
C ALA A 135 -15.25 -12.84 -10.74
N ARG A 136 -14.74 -14.01 -10.34
CA ARG A 136 -15.61 -15.20 -10.14
C ARG A 136 -15.18 -16.10 -8.97
N SER A 137 -15.91 -15.94 -7.87
CA SER A 137 -16.23 -16.93 -6.83
C SER A 137 -15.07 -17.51 -5.98
N PRO A 138 -15.16 -17.47 -4.64
CA PRO A 138 -14.06 -17.80 -3.73
C PRO A 138 -13.76 -19.30 -3.52
N GLU A 139 -14.32 -20.22 -4.32
CA GLU A 139 -14.35 -21.64 -3.95
C GLU A 139 -13.53 -22.61 -4.83
N ARG A 140 -12.66 -22.14 -5.72
CA ARG A 140 -12.03 -23.05 -6.72
C ARG A 140 -10.53 -22.87 -6.97
N CYS A 141 -9.73 -22.66 -5.92
CA CYS A 141 -8.26 -22.63 -6.03
C CYS A 141 -7.54 -23.61 -5.07
N TRP A 142 -8.11 -24.79 -4.84
CA TRP A 142 -7.43 -25.86 -4.09
C TRP A 142 -7.53 -27.19 -4.85
N ARG A 143 -6.53 -27.44 -5.69
CA ARG A 143 -5.96 -28.76 -6.00
C ARG A 143 -4.65 -28.59 -6.77
#